data_AF-A0A9D2DUZ5-F1
#
_entry.id   AF-A0A9D2DUZ5-F1
#
_cell.length_a   1.000
_cell.length_b   1.000
_cell.length_c   1.000
_cell.angle_alpha   90.00
_cell.angle_beta   90.00
_cell.angle_gamma   90.00
#
_symmetry.space_group_name_H-M   'P 1'
#
loop_
_entity.id
_entity.type
_entity.pdbx_description
1 polymer ?
#
loop_
_entity_poly.entity_id
_entity_poly.type
_entity_poly.pdbx_seq_one_letter_code
_entity_poly.pdbx_strand_id
1 'polypeptide(L)'
;MQKTSTEAVLKKWKAHRETILEWLKSHGYETQAVEKPAFFTPRTQVMKELKIACIMDPFTLGSYGPECRLLELTPEHWREEVDAFEPDLLFIESAWQGKEGLWYRKIVHYSQELFELTGYLREKHVPIIFWNKEDPVYTDSFMTAASYADVVFTTDIDCIGKYKAELGHDRVYHLHFAAQPALHNPVEFYARKDKFCFTGAYYHKYKERSQVFDRFAEKMIQGKGLDIYDRNYGHARPEHAFPWKYKPYILGNLPADQIDRAYKGYFYGVNLNSIQQSQSMFARRVFE
;
A
#
# COMPACT_ATOMS: atom_id res chain seq x y z
N MET A 1 12.18 -29.71 -3.89
CA MET A 1 11.10 -30.69 -4.14
C MET A 1 9.83 -30.22 -3.43
N GLN A 2 8.89 -29.54 -4.12
CA GLN A 2 7.52 -29.30 -3.61
C GLN A 2 6.54 -28.70 -4.65
N LYS A 3 6.76 -28.88 -5.96
CA LYS A 3 5.80 -28.46 -7.00
C LYS A 3 4.64 -29.46 -7.22
N THR A 4 4.78 -30.69 -6.72
CA THR A 4 3.90 -31.82 -7.04
C THR A 4 2.58 -31.85 -6.24
N SER A 5 2.44 -31.12 -5.13
CA SER A 5 1.22 -31.21 -4.30
C SER A 5 0.10 -30.28 -4.79
N THR A 6 0.41 -29.06 -5.24
CA THR A 6 -0.60 -28.08 -5.67
C THR A 6 -1.27 -28.49 -6.99
N GLU A 7 -0.50 -29.02 -7.95
CA GLU A 7 -1.05 -29.52 -9.21
C GLU A 7 -1.96 -30.74 -9.00
N ALA A 8 -1.60 -31.63 -8.07
CA ALA A 8 -2.42 -32.79 -7.71
C ALA A 8 -3.74 -32.38 -7.05
N VAL A 9 -3.70 -31.38 -6.16
CA VAL A 9 -4.91 -30.81 -5.51
C VAL A 9 -5.80 -30.12 -6.54
N LEU A 10 -5.24 -29.30 -7.43
CA LEU A 10 -5.97 -28.64 -8.51
C LEU A 10 -6.63 -29.64 -9.46
N LYS A 11 -5.93 -30.73 -9.81
CA LYS A 11 -6.48 -31.80 -10.66
C LYS A 11 -7.65 -32.51 -9.97
N LYS A 12 -7.53 -32.78 -8.66
CA LYS A 12 -8.61 -33.38 -7.86
C LYS A 12 -9.83 -32.47 -7.74
N TRP A 13 -9.61 -31.17 -7.55
CA TRP A 13 -10.68 -30.16 -7.49
C TRP A 13 -11.42 -30.03 -8.83
N LYS A 14 -10.68 -30.02 -9.95
CA LYS A 14 -11.28 -29.98 -11.30
C LYS A 14 -12.15 -31.21 -11.56
N ALA A 15 -11.63 -32.41 -11.27
CA ALA A 15 -12.38 -33.65 -11.44
C ALA A 15 -13.65 -33.68 -10.56
N HIS A 16 -13.56 -33.24 -9.31
CA HIS A 16 -14.72 -33.20 -8.42
C HIS A 16 -15.78 -32.18 -8.88
N ARG A 17 -15.33 -31.01 -9.37
CA ARG A 17 -16.21 -30.00 -9.97
C ARG A 17 -16.93 -30.56 -11.21
N GLU A 18 -16.22 -31.28 -12.08
CA GLU A 18 -16.84 -31.94 -13.25
C GLU A 18 -17.92 -32.94 -12.83
N THR A 19 -17.65 -33.79 -11.83
CA THR A 19 -18.66 -34.74 -11.30
C THR A 19 -19.91 -34.02 -10.75
N ILE A 20 -19.73 -32.90 -10.04
CA ILE A 20 -20.85 -32.12 -9.50
C ILE A 20 -21.66 -31.49 -10.64
N LEU A 21 -20.99 -30.92 -11.65
CA LEU A 21 -21.66 -30.31 -12.79
C LEU A 21 -22.41 -31.33 -13.64
N GLU A 22 -21.86 -32.54 -13.83
CA GLU A 22 -22.54 -33.65 -14.51
C GLU A 22 -23.78 -34.10 -13.74
N TRP A 23 -23.68 -34.25 -12.41
CA TRP A 23 -24.83 -34.60 -11.57
C TRP A 23 -25.93 -33.53 -11.62
N LEU A 24 -25.56 -32.25 -11.55
CA LEU A 24 -26.51 -31.13 -11.68
C LEU A 24 -27.23 -31.17 -13.03
N LYS A 25 -26.47 -31.36 -14.12
CA LYS A 25 -27.01 -31.46 -15.47
C LYS A 25 -27.95 -32.65 -15.63
N SER A 26 -27.63 -33.81 -15.04
CA SER A 26 -28.48 -35.00 -15.11
C SER A 26 -29.80 -34.86 -14.34
N HIS A 27 -29.90 -33.87 -13.45
CA HIS A 27 -31.10 -33.56 -12.66
C HIS A 27 -31.81 -32.29 -13.14
N GLY A 28 -31.54 -31.86 -14.37
CA GLY A 28 -32.26 -30.74 -15.01
C GLY A 28 -31.78 -29.34 -14.60
N TYR A 29 -30.66 -29.24 -13.87
CA TYR A 29 -30.04 -27.95 -13.58
C TYR A 29 -29.12 -27.54 -14.75
N GLU A 30 -29.52 -26.50 -15.48
CA GLU A 30 -28.64 -25.89 -16.48
C GLU A 30 -27.49 -25.14 -15.80
N THR A 31 -26.27 -25.67 -15.94
CA THR A 31 -25.07 -24.94 -15.54
C THR A 31 -24.51 -24.26 -16.78
N GLN A 32 -24.88 -23.00 -17.01
CA GLN A 32 -24.10 -22.18 -17.94
C GLN A 32 -22.76 -21.88 -17.26
N ALA A 33 -21.65 -22.29 -17.89
CA ALA A 33 -20.39 -21.65 -17.60
C ALA A 33 -20.56 -20.20 -18.05
N VAL A 34 -20.94 -19.34 -17.11
CA VAL A 34 -20.85 -17.90 -17.34
C VAL A 34 -19.35 -17.65 -17.48
N GLU A 35 -18.87 -17.53 -18.72
CA GLU A 35 -17.62 -16.84 -18.96
C GLU A 35 -17.80 -15.48 -18.31
N LYS A 36 -17.17 -15.29 -17.14
CA LYS A 36 -17.16 -13.99 -16.52
C LYS A 36 -16.42 -13.11 -17.52
N PRO A 37 -17.09 -12.12 -18.15
CA PRO A 37 -16.40 -11.23 -19.05
C PRO A 37 -15.19 -10.66 -18.31
N ALA A 38 -14.07 -10.53 -19.01
CA ALA A 38 -12.87 -9.96 -18.42
C ALA A 38 -13.24 -8.59 -17.85
N PHE A 39 -13.11 -8.44 -16.52
CA PHE A 39 -13.44 -7.20 -15.82
C PHE A 39 -12.69 -6.00 -16.40
N PHE A 40 -11.48 -6.24 -16.88
CA PHE A 40 -10.63 -5.25 -17.53
C PHE A 40 -9.89 -5.91 -18.68
N THR A 41 -9.86 -5.23 -19.84
CA THR A 41 -8.99 -5.56 -20.95
C THR A 41 -8.11 -4.35 -21.22
N PRO A 42 -6.80 -4.41 -20.92
CA PRO A 42 -5.93 -3.26 -21.11
C PRO A 42 -5.78 -2.93 -22.60
N ARG A 43 -5.76 -1.64 -22.95
CA ARG A 43 -5.54 -1.19 -24.34
C ARG A 43 -4.11 -1.42 -24.84
N THR A 44 -3.19 -1.73 -23.94
CA THR A 44 -1.79 -2.06 -24.23
C THR A 44 -1.34 -3.27 -23.42
N GLN A 45 -0.37 -4.01 -23.94
CA GLN A 45 0.32 -5.10 -23.22
C GLN A 45 1.67 -4.63 -22.65
N VAL A 46 2.07 -3.38 -22.93
CA VAL A 46 3.33 -2.79 -22.48
C VAL A 46 3.04 -1.91 -21.26
N MET A 47 3.58 -2.28 -20.09
CA MET A 47 3.31 -1.56 -18.83
C MET A 47 3.61 -0.05 -18.94
N LYS A 48 4.70 0.32 -19.63
CA LYS A 48 5.11 1.72 -19.84
C LYS A 48 4.15 2.55 -20.70
N GLU A 49 3.23 1.91 -21.41
CA GLU A 49 2.21 2.58 -22.20
C GLU A 49 0.89 2.69 -21.46
N LEU A 50 0.71 1.95 -20.36
CA LEU A 50 -0.51 1.94 -19.56
C LEU A 50 -0.73 3.33 -18.95
N LYS A 51 -1.89 3.92 -19.23
CA LYS A 51 -2.28 5.26 -18.77
C LYS A 51 -3.13 5.13 -17.52
N ILE A 52 -2.58 5.50 -16.38
CA ILE A 52 -3.27 5.42 -15.09
C ILE A 52 -3.53 6.85 -14.61
N ALA A 53 -4.80 7.23 -14.54
CA ALA A 53 -5.19 8.38 -13.72
C ALA A 53 -5.08 7.94 -12.26
N CYS A 54 -4.55 8.78 -11.38
CA CYS A 54 -4.27 8.40 -10.01
C CYS A 54 -4.54 9.50 -8.99
N ILE A 55 -4.86 9.05 -7.78
CA ILE A 55 -4.86 9.85 -6.56
C ILE A 55 -3.99 9.10 -5.55
N MET A 56 -2.77 9.59 -5.33
CA MET A 56 -1.74 8.92 -4.54
C MET A 56 -0.96 9.92 -3.68
N ASP A 57 -0.44 9.48 -2.54
CA ASP A 57 0.57 10.21 -1.80
C ASP A 57 1.95 10.10 -2.52
N PRO A 58 2.87 11.07 -2.34
CA PRO A 58 4.11 11.17 -3.14
C PRO A 58 4.99 9.92 -3.17
N PHE A 59 5.05 9.17 -2.06
CA PHE A 59 5.84 7.94 -2.01
C PHE A 59 5.31 6.87 -2.97
N THR A 60 3.99 6.72 -3.08
CA THR A 60 3.33 5.75 -3.97
C THR A 60 3.52 6.17 -5.41
N LEU A 61 3.29 7.45 -5.70
CA LEU A 61 3.56 8.02 -7.01
C LEU A 61 4.99 7.72 -7.49
N GLY A 62 5.99 8.02 -6.66
CA GLY A 62 7.40 7.79 -6.98
C GLY A 62 7.74 6.31 -7.21
N SER A 63 6.99 5.39 -6.58
CA SER A 63 7.21 3.95 -6.75
C SER A 63 6.70 3.45 -8.11
N TYR A 64 5.52 3.90 -8.54
CA TYR A 64 4.87 3.45 -9.78
C TYR A 64 5.25 4.26 -11.02
N GLY A 65 5.70 5.51 -10.86
CA GLY A 65 5.98 6.43 -11.96
C GLY A 65 6.92 5.89 -13.05
N PRO A 66 7.99 5.14 -12.72
CA PRO A 66 8.87 4.58 -13.76
C PRO A 66 8.25 3.44 -14.59
N GLU A 67 7.16 2.83 -14.11
CA GLU A 67 6.59 1.62 -14.70
C GLU A 67 5.48 1.92 -15.72
N CYS A 68 4.79 3.06 -15.60
CA CYS A 68 3.59 3.39 -16.38
C CYS A 68 3.42 4.90 -16.55
N ARG A 69 2.45 5.32 -17.37
CA ARG A 69 2.11 6.74 -17.55
C ARG A 69 1.11 7.14 -16.47
N LEU A 70 1.58 7.84 -15.44
CA LEU A 70 0.73 8.35 -14.37
C LEU A 70 0.26 9.79 -14.67
N LEU A 71 -1.01 10.05 -14.38
CA LEU A 71 -1.55 11.40 -14.25
C LEU A 71 -2.16 11.57 -12.86
N GLU A 72 -1.57 12.43 -12.04
CA GLU A 72 -2.18 12.84 -10.77
C GLU A 72 -3.32 13.82 -11.02
N LEU A 73 -4.54 13.41 -10.67
CA LEU A 73 -5.73 14.23 -10.83
C LEU A 73 -5.81 15.32 -9.75
N THR A 74 -6.41 16.44 -10.10
CA THR A 74 -6.79 17.52 -9.16
C THR A 74 -8.30 17.46 -8.88
N PRO A 75 -8.74 17.78 -7.66
CA PRO A 75 -10.17 17.77 -7.35
C PRO A 75 -10.96 18.83 -8.15
N GLU A 76 -10.32 19.91 -8.58
CA GLU A 76 -10.98 21.00 -9.32
C GLU A 76 -11.09 20.73 -10.83
N HIS A 77 -10.11 20.04 -11.44
CA HIS A 77 -10.01 19.90 -12.90
C HIS A 77 -9.96 18.44 -13.37
N TRP A 78 -10.40 17.49 -12.53
CA TRP A 78 -10.32 16.06 -12.84
C TRP A 78 -11.02 15.71 -14.16
N ARG A 79 -12.09 16.45 -14.54
CA ARG A 79 -12.86 16.15 -15.75
C ARG A 79 -12.05 16.46 -17.00
N GLU A 80 -11.50 17.67 -17.10
CA GLU A 80 -10.65 18.09 -18.21
C GLU A 80 -9.39 17.23 -18.28
N GLU A 81 -8.79 16.93 -17.12
CA GLU A 81 -7.62 16.05 -17.01
C GLU A 81 -7.91 14.64 -17.52
N VAL A 82 -9.02 14.02 -17.10
CA VAL A 82 -9.45 12.69 -17.56
C VAL A 82 -9.76 12.70 -19.05
N ASP A 83 -10.41 13.73 -19.58
CA ASP A 83 -10.79 13.80 -20.99
C ASP A 83 -9.57 13.98 -21.90
N ALA A 84 -8.61 14.81 -21.50
CA ALA A 84 -7.36 14.96 -22.24
C ALA A 84 -6.46 13.73 -22.12
N PHE A 85 -6.47 13.08 -20.96
CA PHE A 85 -5.57 11.97 -20.69
C PHE A 85 -6.13 10.61 -21.06
N GLU A 86 -7.44 10.44 -21.23
CA GLU A 86 -8.09 9.17 -21.59
C GLU A 86 -7.47 7.96 -20.87
N PRO A 87 -7.61 7.83 -19.54
CA PRO A 87 -6.97 6.77 -18.76
C PRO A 87 -7.50 5.38 -19.10
N ASP A 88 -6.63 4.37 -18.97
CA ASP A 88 -7.00 2.95 -19.02
C ASP A 88 -7.71 2.50 -17.74
N LEU A 89 -7.35 3.12 -16.62
CA LEU A 89 -7.92 2.86 -15.30
C LEU A 89 -7.70 4.07 -14.38
N LEU A 90 -8.52 4.16 -13.32
CA LEU A 90 -8.29 5.03 -12.18
C LEU A 90 -7.74 4.22 -11.00
N PHE A 91 -6.63 4.67 -10.42
CA PHE A 91 -6.05 4.10 -9.20
C PHE A 91 -6.15 5.10 -8.05
N ILE A 92 -6.96 4.79 -7.04
CA ILE A 92 -7.15 5.58 -5.83
C ILE A 92 -6.41 4.89 -4.69
N GLU A 93 -5.39 5.51 -4.14
CA GLU A 93 -4.83 5.13 -2.86
C GLU A 93 -5.69 5.71 -1.72
N SER A 94 -5.68 5.08 -0.54
CA SER A 94 -6.11 5.70 0.73
C SER A 94 -5.15 6.85 1.13
N ALA A 95 -5.03 7.85 0.26
CA ALA A 95 -4.12 8.97 0.35
C ALA A 95 -4.58 9.96 1.42
N TRP A 96 -3.63 10.48 2.19
CA TRP A 96 -3.92 11.52 3.18
C TRP A 96 -3.80 12.91 2.59
N GLN A 97 -2.88 13.13 1.66
CA GLN A 97 -2.60 14.43 1.05
C GLN A 97 -2.96 14.43 -0.44
N GLY A 98 -2.60 13.37 -1.17
CA GLY A 98 -2.65 13.37 -2.63
C GLY A 98 -1.70 14.41 -3.24
N LYS A 99 -1.93 14.76 -4.50
CA LYS A 99 -1.19 15.79 -5.24
C LYS A 99 -1.14 17.10 -4.47
N GLU A 100 0.04 17.48 -3.98
CA GLU A 100 0.31 18.74 -3.26
C GLU A 100 -0.65 19.04 -2.09
N GLY A 101 -1.26 18.02 -1.48
CA GLY A 101 -2.24 18.20 -0.39
C GLY A 101 -3.66 18.56 -0.85
N LEU A 102 -3.94 18.63 -2.15
CA LEU A 102 -5.24 19.01 -2.70
C LEU A 102 -6.35 18.00 -2.34
N TRP A 103 -5.99 16.74 -2.08
CA TRP A 103 -6.92 15.67 -1.69
C TRP A 103 -7.05 15.51 -0.17
N TYR A 104 -6.53 16.44 0.64
CA TYR A 104 -6.56 16.34 2.09
C TYR A 104 -7.98 16.10 2.63
N ARG A 105 -8.15 14.95 3.32
CA ARG A 105 -9.42 14.43 3.85
C ARG A 105 -10.52 14.14 2.81
N LYS A 106 -10.29 14.34 1.52
CA LYS A 106 -11.31 14.14 0.48
C LYS A 106 -11.61 12.66 0.22
N ILE A 107 -10.59 11.80 0.28
CA ILE A 107 -10.73 10.36 0.01
C ILE A 107 -11.48 9.65 1.15
N VAL A 108 -11.03 9.87 2.39
CA VAL A 108 -11.65 9.24 3.58
C VAL A 108 -13.12 9.65 3.76
N HIS A 109 -13.50 10.86 3.36
CA HIS A 109 -14.88 11.34 3.43
C HIS A 109 -15.69 11.11 2.17
N TYR A 110 -15.06 10.51 1.15
CA TYR A 110 -15.66 10.32 -0.17
C TYR A 110 -16.34 11.60 -0.68
N SER A 111 -15.51 12.64 -0.85
CA SER A 111 -15.99 13.98 -1.19
C SER A 111 -16.80 14.03 -2.49
N GLN A 112 -17.54 15.12 -2.68
CA GLN A 112 -18.33 15.35 -3.90
C GLN A 112 -17.49 15.18 -5.17
N GLU A 113 -16.27 15.69 -5.20
CA GLU A 113 -15.40 15.59 -6.38
C GLU A 113 -15.01 14.13 -6.67
N LEU A 114 -14.79 13.31 -5.64
CA LEU A 114 -14.49 11.90 -5.81
C LEU A 114 -15.72 11.11 -6.29
N PHE A 115 -16.89 11.45 -5.76
CA PHE A 115 -18.16 10.87 -6.22
C PHE A 115 -18.43 11.19 -7.70
N GLU A 116 -18.26 12.45 -8.11
CA GLU A 116 -18.46 12.87 -9.50
C GLU A 116 -17.44 12.24 -10.44
N LEU A 117 -16.16 12.21 -10.04
CA LEU A 117 -15.08 11.57 -10.80
C LEU A 117 -15.35 10.08 -11.04
N THR A 118 -15.65 9.32 -9.98
CA THR A 118 -15.91 7.88 -10.10
C THR A 118 -17.19 7.59 -10.88
N GLY A 119 -18.24 8.40 -10.72
CA GLY A 119 -19.46 8.33 -11.53
C GLY A 119 -19.18 8.52 -13.02
N TYR A 120 -18.43 9.56 -13.36
CA TYR A 120 -18.06 9.87 -14.74
C TYR A 120 -17.24 8.77 -15.41
N LEU A 121 -16.23 8.23 -14.71
CA LEU A 121 -15.40 7.15 -15.24
C LEU A 121 -16.19 5.85 -15.43
N ARG A 122 -17.17 5.59 -14.56
CA ARG A 122 -18.07 4.44 -14.71
C ARG A 122 -18.92 4.54 -15.97
N GLU A 123 -19.47 5.72 -16.29
CA GLU A 123 -20.19 5.96 -17.56
C GLU A 123 -19.29 5.72 -18.78
N LYS A 124 -18.00 6.02 -18.65
CA LYS A 124 -16.98 5.77 -19.68
C LYS A 124 -16.42 4.36 -19.68
N HIS A 125 -16.91 3.46 -18.82
CA HIS A 125 -16.42 2.09 -18.67
C HIS A 125 -14.92 2.01 -18.34
N VAL A 126 -14.39 3.02 -17.64
CA VAL A 126 -13.03 3.02 -17.12
C VAL A 126 -13.04 2.35 -15.74
N PRO A 127 -12.27 1.28 -15.52
CA PRO A 127 -12.25 0.56 -14.25
C PRO A 127 -11.63 1.40 -13.13
N ILE A 128 -12.18 1.25 -11.93
CA ILE A 128 -11.78 1.97 -10.73
C ILE A 128 -11.17 0.99 -9.74
N ILE A 129 -9.94 1.28 -9.33
CA ILE A 129 -9.18 0.51 -8.35
C ILE A 129 -9.03 1.35 -7.08
N PHE A 130 -9.31 0.76 -5.93
CA PHE A 130 -8.98 1.34 -4.64
C PHE A 130 -7.92 0.51 -3.92
N TRP A 131 -6.84 1.12 -3.44
CA TRP A 131 -5.81 0.46 -2.63
C TRP A 131 -5.69 1.12 -1.27
N ASN A 132 -6.03 0.37 -0.22
CA ASN A 132 -5.90 0.85 1.14
C ASN A 132 -4.53 0.50 1.73
N LYS A 133 -3.65 1.49 1.79
CA LYS A 133 -2.32 1.40 2.41
C LYS A 133 -2.32 1.61 3.92
N GLU A 134 -3.45 2.02 4.48
CA GLU A 134 -3.62 2.35 5.89
C GLU A 134 -4.30 1.20 6.67
N ASP A 135 -4.54 0.08 6.01
CA ASP A 135 -5.04 -1.14 6.65
C ASP A 135 -4.01 -1.76 7.59
N PRO A 136 -4.45 -2.35 8.71
CA PRO A 136 -5.85 -2.53 9.14
C PRO A 136 -6.41 -1.36 9.97
N VAL A 137 -5.62 -0.31 10.23
CA VAL A 137 -5.99 0.75 11.19
C VAL A 137 -7.18 1.56 10.70
N TYR A 138 -7.25 1.79 9.40
CA TYR A 138 -8.24 2.69 8.80
C TYR A 138 -9.20 1.98 7.84
N THR A 139 -9.36 0.65 7.94
CA THR A 139 -10.27 -0.13 7.09
C THR A 139 -11.68 0.47 7.07
N ASP A 140 -12.26 0.69 8.27
CA ASP A 140 -13.61 1.26 8.40
C ASP A 140 -13.72 2.68 7.86
N SER A 141 -12.67 3.49 8.09
CA SER A 141 -12.66 4.89 7.66
C SER A 141 -12.69 5.03 6.14
N PHE A 142 -12.06 4.09 5.42
CA PHE A 142 -11.99 4.11 3.97
C PHE A 142 -12.99 3.17 3.28
N MET A 143 -13.83 2.45 4.02
CA MET A 143 -14.80 1.51 3.45
C MET A 143 -15.76 2.17 2.46
N THR A 144 -16.20 3.39 2.76
CA THR A 144 -17.05 4.18 1.86
C THR A 144 -16.34 4.47 0.54
N ALA A 145 -15.04 4.81 0.53
CA ALA A 145 -14.32 5.02 -0.71
C ALA A 145 -14.10 3.70 -1.48
N ALA A 146 -13.80 2.62 -0.75
CA ALA A 146 -13.59 1.29 -1.31
C ALA A 146 -14.84 0.75 -2.01
N SER A 147 -16.05 1.07 -1.53
CA SER A 147 -17.31 0.54 -2.07
C SER A 147 -17.69 1.07 -3.46
N TYR A 148 -17.04 2.13 -3.93
CA TYR A 148 -17.24 2.66 -5.27
C TYR A 148 -16.18 2.19 -6.28
N ALA A 149 -15.18 1.45 -5.82
CA ALA A 149 -14.21 0.81 -6.68
C ALA A 149 -14.70 -0.56 -7.17
N ASP A 150 -14.28 -0.93 -8.36
CA ASP A 150 -14.59 -2.24 -8.90
C ASP A 150 -13.67 -3.33 -8.33
N VAL A 151 -12.42 -2.96 -8.01
CA VAL A 151 -11.40 -3.81 -7.40
C VAL A 151 -10.82 -3.11 -6.20
N VAL A 152 -10.75 -3.84 -5.09
CA VAL A 152 -10.13 -3.35 -3.86
C VAL A 152 -8.83 -4.11 -3.61
N PHE A 153 -7.78 -3.38 -3.30
CA PHE A 153 -6.54 -3.91 -2.80
C PHE A 153 -6.32 -3.45 -1.35
N THR A 154 -5.70 -4.31 -0.55
CA THR A 154 -5.34 -4.01 0.83
C THR A 154 -3.89 -4.41 1.10
N THR A 155 -3.20 -3.64 1.95
CA THR A 155 -1.87 -4.01 2.47
C THR A 155 -1.92 -5.09 3.55
N ASP A 156 -3.12 -5.45 4.02
CA ASP A 156 -3.32 -6.47 5.04
C ASP A 156 -4.24 -7.60 4.54
N ILE A 157 -3.67 -8.79 4.33
CA ILE A 157 -4.39 -10.00 3.93
C ILE A 157 -5.56 -10.34 4.88
N ASP A 158 -5.44 -9.97 6.16
CA ASP A 158 -6.47 -10.22 7.17
C ASP A 158 -7.72 -9.33 6.95
N CYS A 159 -7.59 -8.20 6.23
CA CYS A 159 -8.70 -7.32 5.87
C CYS A 159 -9.55 -7.83 4.70
N ILE A 160 -9.06 -8.78 3.89
CA ILE A 160 -9.77 -9.26 2.69
C ILE A 160 -11.17 -9.77 3.03
N GLY A 161 -11.29 -10.57 4.09
CA GLY A 161 -12.59 -11.14 4.49
C GLY A 161 -13.62 -10.06 4.85
N LYS A 162 -13.18 -9.00 5.55
CA LYS A 162 -14.03 -7.88 5.94
C LYS A 162 -14.52 -7.10 4.71
N TYR A 163 -13.63 -6.74 3.80
CA TYR A 163 -14.01 -6.07 2.55
C TYR A 163 -14.99 -6.89 1.73
N LYS A 164 -14.74 -8.20 1.56
CA LYS A 164 -15.67 -9.05 0.80
C LYS A 164 -17.06 -9.10 1.44
N ALA A 165 -17.13 -9.17 2.77
CA ALA A 165 -18.39 -9.20 3.50
C ALA A 165 -19.15 -7.88 3.38
N GLU A 166 -18.49 -6.73 3.52
CA GLU A 166 -19.13 -5.42 3.48
C GLU A 166 -19.46 -4.93 2.06
N LEU A 167 -18.63 -5.28 1.08
CA LEU A 167 -18.80 -4.85 -0.32
C LEU A 167 -19.64 -5.82 -1.18
N GLY A 168 -19.86 -7.05 -0.70
CA GLY A 168 -20.66 -8.04 -1.41
C GLY A 168 -20.04 -8.58 -2.70
N HIS A 169 -18.72 -8.45 -2.88
CA HIS A 169 -18.01 -8.98 -4.06
C HIS A 169 -16.63 -9.55 -3.75
N ASP A 170 -16.18 -10.48 -4.60
CA ASP A 170 -14.93 -11.22 -4.41
C ASP A 170 -13.67 -10.54 -4.96
N ARG A 171 -13.81 -9.40 -5.66
CA ARG A 171 -12.70 -8.66 -6.30
C ARG A 171 -11.90 -7.85 -5.26
N VAL A 172 -11.43 -8.53 -4.23
CA VAL A 172 -10.64 -7.98 -3.14
C VAL A 172 -9.36 -8.81 -3.03
N TYR A 173 -8.22 -8.15 -3.13
CA TYR A 173 -6.92 -8.81 -3.20
C TYR A 173 -5.90 -8.13 -2.29
N HIS A 174 -4.85 -8.85 -1.95
CA HIS A 174 -3.73 -8.28 -1.23
C HIS A 174 -2.72 -7.67 -2.22
N LEU A 175 -2.27 -6.44 -1.93
CA LEU A 175 -1.22 -5.74 -2.66
C LEU A 175 -0.26 -5.10 -1.66
N HIS A 176 0.98 -5.57 -1.65
CA HIS A 176 2.05 -5.01 -0.83
C HIS A 176 2.44 -3.59 -1.27
N PHE A 177 3.15 -2.89 -0.39
CA PHE A 177 3.86 -1.67 -0.79
C PHE A 177 4.81 -1.95 -1.95
N ALA A 178 4.84 -1.03 -2.92
CA ALA A 178 5.79 -1.07 -4.01
C ALA A 178 7.18 -0.60 -3.54
N ALA A 179 8.22 -1.22 -4.09
CA ALA A 179 9.61 -0.80 -3.99
C ALA A 179 10.11 -0.55 -5.41
N GLN A 180 10.63 0.66 -5.67
CA GLN A 180 11.14 1.02 -6.99
C GLN A 180 12.67 0.86 -7.03
N PRO A 181 13.22 -0.16 -7.71
CA PRO A 181 14.66 -0.45 -7.69
C PRO A 181 15.53 0.69 -8.24
N ALA A 182 15.01 1.54 -9.12
CA ALA A 182 15.74 2.71 -9.58
C ALA A 182 16.04 3.71 -8.44
N LEU A 183 15.16 3.77 -7.44
CA LEU A 183 15.29 4.64 -6.26
C LEU A 183 15.91 3.90 -5.07
N HIS A 184 15.40 2.70 -4.79
CA HIS A 184 15.74 1.86 -3.64
C HIS A 184 16.59 0.68 -4.11
N ASN A 185 17.90 0.85 -4.06
CA ASN A 185 18.87 -0.14 -4.53
C ASN A 185 20.09 -0.23 -3.60
N PRO A 186 20.81 -1.38 -3.63
CA PRO A 186 21.98 -1.60 -2.80
C PRO A 186 23.23 -0.85 -3.27
N VAL A 187 23.15 0.03 -4.28
CA VAL A 187 24.30 0.80 -4.76
C VAL A 187 24.83 1.68 -3.64
N GLU A 188 26.11 1.56 -3.35
CA GLU A 188 26.76 2.24 -2.23
C GLU A 188 27.22 3.65 -2.62
N PHE A 189 26.74 4.66 -1.90
CA PHE A 189 27.17 6.06 -2.04
C PHE A 189 28.07 6.54 -0.90
N TYR A 190 28.04 5.83 0.23
CA TYR A 190 28.69 6.23 1.47
C TYR A 190 29.51 5.08 2.04
N ALA A 191 30.60 5.41 2.72
CA ALA A 191 31.24 4.46 3.63
C ALA A 191 30.27 4.13 4.77
N ARG A 192 29.86 2.87 4.87
CA ARG A 192 28.87 2.43 5.86
C ARG A 192 29.45 2.44 7.27
N LYS A 193 28.71 3.02 8.20
CA LYS A 193 29.00 2.94 9.63
C LYS A 193 28.58 1.56 10.16
N ASP A 194 29.47 0.91 10.91
CA ASP A 194 29.19 -0.33 11.64
C ASP A 194 28.37 -0.03 12.91
N LYS A 195 27.16 0.52 12.72
CA LYS A 195 26.26 1.04 13.75
C LYS A 195 24.79 0.83 13.33
N PHE A 196 23.87 0.82 14.30
CA PHE A 196 22.44 0.77 14.02
C PHE A 196 21.89 2.16 13.72
N CYS A 197 21.00 2.26 12.72
CA CYS A 197 20.27 3.48 12.39
C CYS A 197 18.77 3.26 12.52
N PHE A 198 18.09 4.14 13.26
CA PHE A 198 16.64 4.21 13.31
C PHE A 198 16.16 5.54 12.73
N THR A 199 15.36 5.49 11.68
CA THR A 199 14.68 6.67 11.11
C THR A 199 13.19 6.60 11.44
N GLY A 200 12.69 7.47 12.30
CA GLY A 200 11.28 7.39 12.68
C GLY A 200 10.88 8.26 13.87
N ALA A 201 9.71 7.95 14.42
CA ALA A 201 9.14 8.63 15.57
C ALA A 201 8.89 7.64 16.72
N TYR A 202 8.82 8.17 17.94
CA TYR A 202 8.48 7.43 19.15
C TYR A 202 6.99 7.58 19.45
N TYR A 203 6.18 6.58 19.11
CA TYR A 203 4.73 6.65 19.26
C TYR A 203 4.26 6.18 20.64
N HIS A 204 4.08 7.09 21.60
CA HIS A 204 3.61 6.76 22.96
C HIS A 204 2.26 6.03 22.99
N LYS A 205 1.40 6.30 22.00
CA LYS A 205 0.11 5.60 21.83
C LYS A 205 0.30 4.08 21.66
N TYR A 206 1.37 3.64 21.00
CA TYR A 206 1.69 2.23 20.78
C TYR A 206 2.68 1.76 21.85
N LYS A 207 2.15 1.49 23.05
CA LYS A 207 2.95 1.12 24.24
C LYS A 207 3.84 -0.09 23.99
N GLU A 208 3.32 -1.14 23.36
CA GLU A 208 4.09 -2.36 23.10
C GLU A 208 5.22 -2.12 22.10
N ARG A 209 4.94 -1.44 20.97
CA ARG A 209 5.96 -0.98 20.02
C ARG A 209 7.07 -0.18 20.72
N SER A 210 6.68 0.72 21.62
CA SER A 210 7.61 1.56 22.37
C SER A 210 8.49 0.74 23.33
N GLN A 211 7.91 -0.23 24.04
CA GLN A 211 8.66 -1.16 24.89
C GLN A 211 9.61 -2.04 24.08
N VAL A 212 9.18 -2.50 22.90
CA VAL A 212 10.03 -3.25 21.97
C VAL A 212 11.20 -2.37 21.53
N PHE A 213 10.94 -1.14 21.06
CA PHE A 213 12.00 -0.19 20.71
C PHE A 213 12.99 -0.03 21.86
N ASP A 214 12.50 0.20 23.07
CA ASP A 214 13.34 0.44 24.24
C ASP A 214 14.29 -0.72 24.54
N ARG A 215 13.78 -1.97 24.50
CA ARG A 215 14.59 -3.18 24.73
C ARG A 215 15.66 -3.35 23.65
N PHE A 216 15.30 -3.15 22.39
CA PHE A 216 16.26 -3.24 21.29
C PHE A 216 17.29 -2.12 21.37
N ALA A 217 16.86 -0.88 21.62
CA ALA A 217 17.71 0.29 21.69
C ALA A 217 18.78 0.14 22.78
N GLU A 218 18.41 -0.37 23.96
CA GLU A 218 19.36 -0.66 25.02
C GLU A 218 20.49 -1.60 24.55
N LYS A 219 20.14 -2.71 23.88
CA LYS A 219 21.13 -3.67 23.37
C LYS A 219 21.96 -3.12 22.22
N MET A 220 21.35 -2.36 21.32
CA MET A 220 22.05 -1.70 20.23
C MET A 220 23.08 -0.70 20.77
N ILE A 221 22.69 0.12 21.75
CA ILE A 221 23.56 1.09 22.41
C ILE A 221 24.74 0.40 23.12
N GLN A 222 24.49 -0.69 23.85
CA GLN A 222 25.54 -1.46 24.54
C GLN A 222 26.52 -2.15 23.57
N GLY A 223 26.07 -2.47 22.35
CA GLY A 223 26.87 -3.12 21.32
C GLY A 223 27.52 -2.13 20.36
N LYS A 224 27.05 -2.11 19.11
CA LYS A 224 27.61 -1.29 18.01
C LYS A 224 27.22 0.19 18.08
N GLY A 225 26.31 0.55 18.98
CA GLY A 225 25.73 1.88 19.12
C GLY A 225 24.47 2.08 18.27
N LEU A 226 23.71 3.14 18.59
CA LEU A 226 22.49 3.54 17.89
C LEU A 226 22.56 5.02 17.50
N ASP A 227 22.19 5.32 16.26
CA ASP A 227 21.88 6.67 15.78
C ASP A 227 20.40 6.76 15.45
N ILE A 228 19.75 7.84 15.90
CA ILE A 228 18.33 8.11 15.69
C ILE A 228 18.18 9.37 14.85
N TYR A 229 17.46 9.26 13.74
CA TYR A 229 16.93 10.40 13.01
C TYR A 229 15.43 10.54 13.35
N ASP A 230 15.13 11.47 14.24
CA ASP A 230 13.77 11.73 14.71
C ASP A 230 12.99 12.51 13.66
N ARG A 231 11.88 11.94 13.17
CA ARG A 231 11.00 12.58 12.18
C ARG A 231 10.42 13.89 12.67
N ASN A 232 10.26 14.05 13.99
CA ASN A 232 9.68 15.23 14.61
C ASN A 232 10.72 16.10 15.32
N TYR A 233 12.02 15.93 15.00
CA TYR A 233 13.07 16.70 15.64
C TYR A 233 12.79 18.21 15.60
N GLY A 234 12.95 18.89 16.73
CA GLY A 234 12.68 20.34 16.87
C GLY A 234 11.20 20.72 17.02
N HIS A 235 10.25 19.86 16.64
CA HIS A 235 8.81 20.14 16.68
C HIS A 235 7.98 18.96 17.23
N ALA A 236 8.59 18.12 18.06
CA ALA A 236 7.94 16.93 18.59
C ALA A 236 6.81 17.31 19.54
N ARG A 237 5.60 16.89 19.20
CA ARG A 237 4.49 16.88 20.15
C ARG A 237 4.74 15.81 21.23
N PRO A 238 4.20 15.96 22.45
CA PRO A 238 4.42 15.00 23.53
C PRO A 238 4.15 13.54 23.14
N GLU A 239 3.15 13.29 22.31
CA GLU A 239 2.78 11.95 21.82
C GLU A 239 3.82 11.29 20.88
N HIS A 240 4.78 12.06 20.39
CA HIS A 240 5.81 11.63 19.43
C HIS A 240 7.25 11.82 19.93
N ALA A 241 7.43 12.49 21.07
CA ALA A 241 8.74 12.83 21.59
C ALA A 241 9.47 11.60 22.14
N PHE A 242 10.74 11.45 21.77
CA PHE A 242 11.60 10.42 22.35
C PHE A 242 11.83 10.67 23.86
N PRO A 243 11.89 9.60 24.67
CA PRO A 243 12.36 9.69 26.05
C PRO A 243 13.72 10.38 26.18
N TRP A 244 13.92 11.17 27.25
CA TRP A 244 15.14 11.98 27.46
C TRP A 244 16.44 11.17 27.41
N LYS A 245 16.40 9.90 27.83
CA LYS A 245 17.53 8.96 27.78
C LYS A 245 18.10 8.78 26.37
N TYR A 246 17.31 9.05 25.33
CA TYR A 246 17.73 8.92 23.93
C TYR A 246 18.39 10.17 23.34
N LYS A 247 18.35 11.31 24.04
CA LYS A 247 18.89 12.59 23.55
C LYS A 247 20.33 12.49 23.00
N PRO A 248 21.28 11.76 23.62
CA PRO A 248 22.64 11.64 23.09
C PRO A 248 22.76 10.89 21.76
N TYR A 249 21.73 10.12 21.38
CA TYR A 249 21.72 9.29 20.18
C TYR A 249 20.92 9.91 19.03
N ILE A 250 20.22 11.03 19.27
CA ILE A 250 19.42 11.72 18.26
C ILE A 250 20.33 12.69 17.49
N LEU A 251 20.44 12.48 16.19
CA LEU A 251 21.29 13.28 15.30
C LEU A 251 20.55 14.44 14.62
N GLY A 252 19.23 14.51 14.78
CA GLY A 252 18.35 15.47 14.10
C GLY A 252 17.26 14.76 13.31
N ASN A 253 16.72 15.41 12.28
CA ASN A 253 15.86 14.80 11.28
C ASN A 253 16.61 14.63 9.94
N LEU A 254 16.08 13.78 9.06
CA LEU A 254 16.47 13.74 7.66
C LEU A 254 15.28 14.15 6.79
N PRO A 255 15.43 15.15 5.90
CA PRO A 255 14.44 15.40 4.86
C PRO A 255 14.43 14.24 3.85
N ALA A 256 13.36 14.15 3.07
CA ALA A 256 13.11 13.00 2.19
C ALA A 256 14.21 12.78 1.14
N ASP A 257 14.79 13.86 0.63
CA ASP A 257 15.91 13.88 -0.33
C ASP A 257 17.26 13.45 0.27
N GLN A 258 17.36 13.32 1.60
CA GLN A 258 18.57 12.89 2.31
C GLN A 258 18.39 11.57 3.05
N ILE A 259 17.27 10.87 2.84
CA ILE A 259 16.97 9.64 3.57
C ILE A 259 17.95 8.51 3.23
N ASP A 260 18.54 8.56 2.05
CA ASP A 260 19.57 7.65 1.57
C ASP A 260 20.81 7.62 2.49
N ARG A 261 21.12 8.71 3.20
CA ARG A 261 22.18 8.75 4.20
C ARG A 261 21.96 7.76 5.33
N ALA A 262 20.71 7.53 5.73
CA ALA A 262 20.38 6.52 6.72
C ALA A 262 20.41 5.11 6.12
N TYR A 263 19.79 4.90 4.97
CA TYR A 263 19.62 3.57 4.39
C TYR A 263 20.90 3.02 3.76
N LYS A 264 21.75 3.89 3.19
CA LYS A 264 23.01 3.53 2.51
C LYS A 264 24.25 3.84 3.33
N GLY A 265 24.14 4.64 4.39
CA GLY A 265 25.27 5.05 5.24
C GLY A 265 25.52 4.15 6.46
N TYR A 266 24.71 3.10 6.67
CA TYR A 266 24.80 2.22 7.83
C TYR A 266 24.74 0.76 7.41
N PHE A 267 25.39 -0.13 8.18
CA PHE A 267 25.26 -1.58 7.98
C PHE A 267 23.95 -2.16 8.50
N TYR A 268 23.32 -1.52 9.50
CA TYR A 268 22.11 -2.03 10.14
C TYR A 268 21.02 -0.97 10.19
N GLY A 269 19.99 -1.12 9.35
CA GLY A 269 18.75 -0.34 9.42
C GLY A 269 17.75 -1.00 10.38
N VAL A 270 17.09 -0.19 11.22
CA VAL A 270 16.08 -0.65 12.18
C VAL A 270 14.73 -0.07 11.79
N ASN A 271 13.75 -0.95 11.59
CA ASN A 271 12.36 -0.59 11.37
C ASN A 271 11.48 -1.22 12.45
N LEU A 272 10.37 -0.54 12.77
CA LEU A 272 9.42 -1.00 13.78
C LEU A 272 7.98 -0.77 13.34
N ASN A 273 7.23 -1.87 13.31
CA ASN A 273 5.81 -1.86 13.03
C ASN A 273 5.00 -1.38 14.23
N SER A 274 3.92 -0.65 13.96
CA SER A 274 2.89 -0.33 14.96
C SER A 274 1.83 -1.42 15.04
N ILE A 275 1.65 -2.17 13.96
CA ILE A 275 0.70 -3.28 13.86
C ILE A 275 1.44 -4.58 14.15
N GLN A 276 0.86 -5.36 15.08
CA GLN A 276 1.45 -6.59 15.57
C GLN A 276 0.60 -7.82 15.20
N GLN A 277 -0.69 -7.60 14.95
CA GLN A 277 -1.68 -8.61 14.62
C GLN A 277 -2.04 -8.55 13.14
N SER A 278 -1.02 -8.53 12.28
CA SER A 278 -1.20 -8.64 10.84
C SER A 278 -0.16 -9.59 10.27
N GLN A 279 -0.58 -10.43 9.33
CA GLN A 279 0.33 -11.33 8.63
C GLN A 279 1.16 -10.65 7.53
N SER A 280 0.77 -9.46 7.09
CA SER A 280 1.32 -8.85 5.87
C SER A 280 1.55 -7.34 5.93
N MET A 281 0.93 -6.63 6.88
CA MET A 281 1.14 -5.21 7.08
C MET A 281 2.42 -4.94 7.88
N PHE A 282 3.26 -4.07 7.34
CA PHE A 282 4.46 -3.58 8.01
C PHE A 282 4.81 -2.16 7.58
N ALA A 283 5.80 -1.57 8.24
CA ALA A 283 6.28 -0.24 7.93
C ALA A 283 6.81 -0.19 6.49
N ARG A 284 6.20 0.65 5.65
CA ARG A 284 6.60 0.89 4.26
C ARG A 284 8.12 1.07 4.08
N ARG A 285 8.78 1.74 5.03
CA ARG A 285 10.23 2.00 5.06
C ARG A 285 11.11 0.76 5.00
N VAL A 286 10.57 -0.44 5.18
CA VAL A 286 11.31 -1.69 4.96
C VAL A 286 11.63 -1.90 3.47
N PHE A 287 10.82 -1.31 2.57
CA PHE A 287 11.03 -1.35 1.12
C PHE A 287 11.85 -0.18 0.58
N GLU A 288 12.15 0.82 1.42
CA GLU A 288 12.97 1.98 1.06
C GLU A 288 14.47 1.71 1.31
#